data_AF-A0A969JUH1-F1
#
_entry.id   AF-A0A969JUH1-F1
#
_cell.length_a   1.000
_cell.length_b   1.000
_cell.length_c   1.000
_cell.angle_alpha   90.00
_cell.angle_beta   90.00
_cell.angle_gamma   90.00
#
_symmetry.space_group_name_H-M   'P 1'
#
loop_
_entity.id
_entity.type
_entity.pdbx_description
1 polymer ?
#
loop_
_entity_poly.entity_id
_entity_poly.type
_entity_poly.pdbx_seq_one_letter_code
_entity_poly.pdbx_strand_id
1 'polypeptide(L)'
;MQRVLGRDFGGRACLPLKVQVGPLPSGIILALLALVLGGILGETLQLELRLQWLGDWLKGKFRGGGRFTEGFVATTLLFCVGPMAIVGCLNNGLAGDDDLLTVKAIMDGIASIAFSSIYGVGVGFSALPILIYQGALSLAAGILSTTLVDPATNPQVLLISGVGGMMVLGIGINLLEIQKIRVSSFLPALAIAPGLFAIAKLIG
;
A
#
# COMPACT_ATOMS: atom_id res chain seq x y z
N MET A 1 30.77 -16.97 16.44
CA MET A 1 32.22 -17.18 16.64
C MET A 1 32.63 -18.35 15.75
N GLN A 2 33.30 -18.01 14.63
CA GLN A 2 34.20 -18.79 13.74
C GLN A 2 33.95 -20.29 13.50
N ARG A 3 33.69 -20.67 12.23
CA ARG A 3 34.64 -21.25 11.22
C ARG A 3 35.03 -22.70 11.53
N VAL A 4 34.99 -23.66 10.59
CA VAL A 4 36.02 -23.99 9.57
C VAL A 4 35.50 -25.29 8.89
N LEU A 5 35.24 -25.37 7.58
CA LEU A 5 36.15 -25.54 6.42
C LEU A 5 36.38 -27.02 6.01
N GLY A 6 36.12 -27.32 4.74
CA GLY A 6 36.38 -28.60 4.06
C GLY A 6 35.56 -28.66 2.77
N ARG A 7 35.85 -27.82 1.76
CA ARG A 7 36.79 -28.10 0.67
C ARG A 7 36.55 -29.49 0.06
N ASP A 8 35.82 -29.53 -1.04
CA ASP A 8 36.22 -30.40 -2.14
C ASP A 8 36.14 -29.64 -3.48
N PHE A 9 37.22 -29.79 -4.23
CA PHE A 9 37.58 -29.08 -5.44
C PHE A 9 37.37 -30.05 -6.60
N GLY A 10 36.42 -29.79 -7.49
CA GLY A 10 36.20 -30.62 -8.68
C GLY A 10 35.74 -29.75 -9.84
N GLY A 11 36.68 -29.30 -10.65
CA GLY A 11 36.46 -28.28 -11.67
C GLY A 11 35.43 -28.66 -12.74
N ARG A 12 34.73 -27.62 -13.22
CA ARG A 12 34.36 -27.41 -14.64
C ARG A 12 33.54 -26.12 -14.75
N ALA A 13 33.84 -25.38 -15.81
CA ALA A 13 33.00 -24.38 -16.48
C ALA A 13 32.72 -23.05 -15.76
N CYS A 14 33.41 -22.01 -16.26
CA CYS A 14 32.85 -20.71 -16.66
C CYS A 14 31.43 -20.40 -16.13
N LEU A 15 31.33 -19.87 -14.91
CA LEU A 15 30.10 -19.29 -14.37
C LEU A 15 30.25 -17.76 -14.35
N PRO A 16 29.45 -16.99 -15.10
CA PRO A 16 29.57 -15.54 -15.10
C PRO A 16 29.17 -15.03 -13.72
N LEU A 17 30.05 -14.23 -13.12
CA LEU A 17 29.75 -13.25 -12.07
C LEU A 17 28.61 -13.64 -11.10
N LYS A 18 28.91 -14.55 -10.17
CA LYS A 18 28.04 -14.76 -9.00
C LYS A 18 28.15 -13.52 -8.13
N VAL A 19 27.33 -12.51 -8.41
CA VAL A 19 27.07 -11.38 -7.50
C VAL A 19 26.56 -12.00 -6.21
N GLN A 20 27.46 -12.15 -5.22
CA GLN A 20 27.05 -12.33 -3.84
C GLN A 20 26.45 -11.00 -3.40
N VAL A 21 25.16 -10.82 -3.71
CA VAL A 21 24.32 -9.94 -2.90
C VAL A 21 24.47 -10.45 -1.48
N GLY A 22 24.93 -9.57 -0.58
CA GLY A 22 25.12 -9.88 0.84
C GLY A 22 23.82 -10.37 1.50
N PRO A 23 23.85 -10.64 2.82
CA PRO A 23 22.67 -11.11 3.54
C PRO A 23 21.46 -10.25 3.17
N LEU A 24 20.34 -10.90 2.84
CA LEU A 24 19.07 -10.26 2.45
C LEU A 24 18.88 -8.92 3.15
N PRO A 25 18.56 -7.82 2.43
CA PRO A 25 18.29 -6.54 3.06
C PRO A 25 17.26 -6.74 4.16
N SER A 26 17.51 -6.16 5.34
CA SER A 26 16.52 -6.19 6.42
C SER A 26 15.19 -5.67 5.90
N GLY A 27 14.06 -6.22 6.37
CA GLY A 27 12.74 -5.85 5.86
C GLY A 27 12.48 -4.33 5.88
N ILE A 28 13.12 -3.62 6.81
CA ILE A 28 13.10 -2.15 6.89
C ILE A 28 13.77 -1.50 5.67
N ILE A 29 14.96 -1.96 5.25
CA ILE A 29 15.65 -1.44 4.06
C ILE A 29 14.78 -1.65 2.83
N LEU A 30 14.16 -2.83 2.71
CA LEU A 30 13.27 -3.14 1.58
C LEU A 30 12.03 -2.24 1.56
N ALA A 31 11.43 -1.97 2.73
CA ALA A 31 10.29 -1.06 2.87
C ALA A 31 10.66 0.39 2.50
N LEU A 32 11.83 0.88 2.94
CA LEU A 32 12.32 2.21 2.58
C LEU A 32 12.58 2.32 1.08
N LEU A 33 13.18 1.29 0.48
CA LEU A 33 13.46 1.28 -0.96
C LEU A 33 12.16 1.25 -1.78
N ALA A 34 11.15 0.48 -1.34
CA ALA A 34 9.82 0.49 -1.94
C ALA A 34 9.14 1.87 -1.80
N LEU A 35 9.29 2.56 -0.67
CA LEU A 35 8.79 3.92 -0.46
C LEU A 35 9.44 4.93 -1.39
N VAL A 36 10.76 4.88 -1.55
CA VAL A 36 11.50 5.79 -2.44
C VAL A 36 11.10 5.56 -3.89
N LEU A 37 11.13 4.31 -4.36
CA LEU A 37 10.73 3.98 -5.73
C LEU A 37 9.26 4.30 -5.99
N GLY A 38 8.39 3.96 -5.03
CA GLY A 38 6.96 4.26 -5.10
C GLY A 38 6.66 5.74 -5.08
N GLY A 39 7.40 6.53 -4.30
CA GLY A 39 7.30 7.98 -4.25
C GLY A 39 7.71 8.63 -5.57
N ILE A 40 8.82 8.20 -6.17
CA ILE A 40 9.26 8.67 -7.50
C ILE A 40 8.18 8.34 -8.54
N LEU A 41 7.70 7.09 -8.57
CA LEU A 41 6.66 6.68 -9.50
C LEU A 41 5.36 7.46 -9.28
N GLY A 42 4.88 7.59 -8.05
CA GLY A 42 3.62 8.30 -7.78
C GLY A 42 3.70 9.80 -8.04
N GLU A 43 4.86 10.43 -7.84
CA GLU A 43 5.09 11.82 -8.23
C GLU A 43 5.08 11.96 -9.76
N THR A 44 5.69 11.04 -10.51
CA THR A 44 5.62 11.05 -11.99
C THR A 44 4.20 10.82 -12.52
N LEU A 45 3.39 9.99 -11.85
CA LEU A 45 1.98 9.79 -12.17
C LEU A 45 1.08 10.94 -11.69
N GLN A 46 1.62 11.88 -10.90
CA GLN A 46 0.91 12.99 -10.29
C GLN A 46 -0.35 12.56 -9.52
N LEU A 47 -0.24 11.48 -8.74
CA LEU A 47 -1.39 10.90 -8.01
C LEU A 47 -2.07 11.92 -7.10
N GLU A 48 -1.28 12.77 -6.45
CA GLU A 48 -1.77 13.85 -5.59
C GLU A 48 -2.66 14.82 -6.35
N LEU A 49 -2.21 15.31 -7.51
CA LEU A 49 -2.98 16.25 -8.33
C LEU A 49 -4.28 15.61 -8.82
N ARG A 50 -4.26 14.31 -9.16
CA ARG A 50 -5.47 13.59 -9.58
C ARG A 50 -6.48 13.45 -8.46
N LEU A 51 -6.03 13.11 -7.25
CA LEU A 51 -6.91 13.01 -6.08
C LEU A 51 -7.46 14.38 -5.67
N GLN A 52 -6.64 15.42 -5.69
CA GLN A 52 -7.06 16.80 -5.41
C GLN A 52 -8.07 17.28 -6.45
N TRP A 53 -7.79 17.09 -7.74
CA TRP A 53 -8.72 17.44 -8.82
C TRP A 53 -10.05 16.70 -8.70
N LEU A 54 -10.03 15.40 -8.37
CA LEU A 54 -11.25 14.62 -8.15
C LEU A 54 -12.05 15.16 -6.95
N GLY A 55 -11.37 15.51 -5.86
CA GLY A 55 -11.99 16.12 -4.69
C GLY A 55 -12.56 17.51 -4.97
N ASP A 56 -11.86 18.36 -5.74
CA ASP A 56 -12.33 19.69 -6.14
C ASP A 56 -13.50 19.61 -7.12
N TRP A 57 -13.48 18.65 -8.04
CA TRP A 57 -14.60 18.38 -8.95
C TRP A 57 -15.85 17.96 -8.17
N LEU A 58 -15.69 17.06 -7.18
CA LEU A 58 -16.78 16.67 -6.27
C LEU A 58 -17.25 17.86 -5.43
N LYS A 59 -16.32 18.66 -4.91
CA LYS A 59 -16.62 19.88 -4.15
C LYS A 59 -17.47 20.85 -4.96
N GLY A 60 -17.12 21.11 -6.22
CA GLY A 60 -17.87 21.97 -7.13
C GLY A 60 -19.26 21.42 -7.44
N LYS A 61 -19.37 20.12 -7.70
CA LYS A 61 -20.65 19.46 -8.02
C LYS A 61 -21.64 19.44 -6.86
N PHE A 62 -21.14 19.24 -5.64
CA PHE A 62 -21.96 19.13 -4.43
C PHE A 62 -21.99 20.42 -3.60
N ARG A 63 -21.48 21.54 -4.15
CA ARG A 63 -21.37 22.85 -3.47
C ARG A 63 -20.70 22.73 -2.09
N GLY A 64 -19.72 21.83 -1.97
CA GLY A 64 -18.97 21.60 -0.75
C GLY A 64 -18.16 22.83 -0.36
N GLY A 65 -18.25 23.22 0.91
CA GLY A 65 -17.50 24.35 1.47
C GLY A 65 -16.20 23.92 2.16
N GLY A 66 -15.31 24.88 2.42
CA GLY A 66 -14.16 24.71 3.33
C GLY A 66 -13.21 23.55 2.96
N ARG A 67 -12.91 22.70 3.94
CA ARG A 67 -11.90 21.63 3.91
C ARG A 67 -12.38 20.32 3.27
N PHE A 68 -13.40 20.39 2.42
CA PHE A 68 -13.98 19.22 1.76
C PHE A 68 -12.95 18.36 1.02
N THR A 69 -12.14 18.98 0.14
CA THR A 69 -11.12 18.29 -0.66
C THR A 69 -10.06 17.65 0.24
N GLU A 70 -9.63 18.35 1.29
CA GLU A 70 -8.64 17.85 2.24
C GLU A 70 -9.17 16.62 2.99
N GLY A 71 -10.43 16.66 3.45
CA GLY A 71 -11.09 15.53 4.10
C GLY A 71 -11.24 14.33 3.19
N PHE A 72 -11.68 14.55 1.95
CA PHE A 72 -11.77 13.51 0.93
C PHE A 72 -10.42 12.82 0.70
N VAL A 73 -9.37 13.60 0.39
CA VAL A 73 -8.04 13.05 0.10
C VAL A 73 -7.46 12.32 1.32
N ALA A 74 -7.51 12.93 2.51
CA ALA A 74 -6.96 12.32 3.72
C ALA A 74 -7.63 11.00 4.08
N THR A 75 -8.97 10.94 4.01
CA THR A 75 -9.72 9.72 4.36
C THR A 75 -9.62 8.64 3.30
N THR A 76 -9.61 8.99 2.00
CA THR A 76 -9.31 8.02 0.94
C THR A 76 -7.94 7.39 1.12
N LEU A 77 -6.90 8.18 1.41
CA LEU A 77 -5.56 7.64 1.65
C LEU A 77 -5.51 6.78 2.90
N LEU A 78 -6.08 7.26 4.01
CA LEU A 78 -6.08 6.53 5.27
C LEU A 78 -6.73 5.15 5.14
N PHE A 79 -7.85 5.07 4.42
CA PHE A 79 -8.61 3.84 4.28
C PHE A 79 -7.98 2.88 3.25
N CYS A 80 -7.37 3.39 2.17
CA CYS A 80 -6.74 2.57 1.13
C CYS A 80 -5.33 2.06 1.47
N VAL A 81 -4.59 2.77 2.33
CA VAL A 81 -3.18 2.46 2.62
C VAL A 81 -3.01 1.22 3.52
N GLY A 82 -4.07 0.80 4.20
CA GLY A 82 -4.03 -0.32 5.14
C GLY A 82 -3.62 -1.64 4.47
N PRO A 83 -2.68 -2.42 5.06
CA PRO A 83 -2.29 -3.74 4.55
C PRO A 83 -3.50 -4.70 4.48
N MET A 84 -4.43 -4.57 5.44
CA MET A 84 -5.67 -5.35 5.48
C MET A 84 -6.61 -5.03 4.32
N ALA A 85 -6.51 -3.86 3.68
CA ALA A 85 -7.31 -3.59 2.48
C ALA A 85 -6.87 -4.53 1.34
N ILE A 86 -5.55 -4.68 1.13
CA ILE A 86 -5.01 -5.56 0.09
C ILE A 86 -5.30 -7.02 0.45
N VAL A 87 -4.92 -7.46 1.66
CA VAL A 87 -5.11 -8.85 2.09
C VAL A 87 -6.59 -9.24 2.11
N GLY A 88 -7.46 -8.35 2.61
CA GLY A 88 -8.91 -8.57 2.61
C GLY A 88 -9.49 -8.67 1.20
N CYS A 89 -9.08 -7.81 0.26
CA CYS A 89 -9.57 -7.87 -1.13
C CYS A 89 -9.13 -9.16 -1.82
N LEU A 90 -7.89 -9.59 -1.58
CA LEU A 90 -7.38 -10.85 -2.12
C LEU A 90 -8.12 -12.05 -1.51
N ASN A 91 -8.32 -12.08 -0.19
CA ASN A 91 -9.05 -13.15 0.48
C ASN A 91 -10.50 -13.24 0.00
N ASN A 92 -11.18 -12.09 -0.09
CA ASN A 92 -12.54 -12.01 -0.61
C ASN A 92 -12.64 -12.47 -2.08
N GLY A 93 -11.66 -12.08 -2.91
CA GLY A 93 -11.64 -12.49 -4.32
C GLY A 93 -11.31 -13.96 -4.54
N LEU A 94 -10.39 -14.53 -3.75
CA LEU A 94 -9.89 -15.90 -3.93
C LEU A 94 -10.72 -16.95 -3.18
N ALA A 95 -11.05 -16.68 -1.92
CA ALA A 95 -11.73 -17.61 -1.02
C ALA A 95 -13.22 -17.29 -0.82
N GLY A 96 -13.69 -16.12 -1.29
CA GLY A 96 -15.05 -15.65 -1.04
C GLY A 96 -15.31 -15.26 0.41
N ASP A 97 -14.26 -15.10 1.22
CA ASP A 97 -14.33 -14.76 2.63
C ASP A 97 -14.17 -13.25 2.82
N ASP A 98 -15.24 -12.62 3.30
CA ASP A 98 -15.39 -11.19 3.49
C ASP A 98 -15.21 -10.74 4.96
N ASP A 99 -14.88 -11.63 5.90
CA ASP A 99 -14.75 -11.28 7.32
C ASP A 99 -13.73 -10.14 7.54
N LEU A 100 -12.57 -10.22 6.87
CA LEU A 100 -11.53 -9.19 6.95
C LEU A 100 -12.00 -7.84 6.38
N LEU A 101 -12.77 -7.88 5.29
CA LEU A 101 -13.28 -6.67 4.64
C LEU A 101 -14.40 -6.02 5.47
N THR A 102 -15.25 -6.85 6.09
CA THR A 102 -16.34 -6.44 6.97
C THR A 102 -15.81 -5.77 8.24
N VAL A 103 -14.81 -6.37 8.89
CA VAL A 103 -14.14 -5.76 10.06
C VAL A 103 -13.51 -4.42 9.66
N LYS A 104 -12.85 -4.35 8.51
CA LYS A 104 -12.26 -3.10 7.99
C LYS A 104 -13.31 -2.02 7.72
N ALA A 105 -14.43 -2.38 7.11
CA ALA A 105 -15.51 -1.45 6.81
C ALA A 105 -16.10 -0.82 8.09
N ILE A 106 -16.25 -1.61 9.16
CA ILE A 106 -16.68 -1.10 10.48
C ILE A 106 -15.64 -0.12 11.05
N MET A 107 -14.35 -0.47 11.00
CA MET A 107 -13.28 0.41 11.49
C MET A 107 -13.21 1.73 10.72
N ASP A 108 -13.30 1.68 9.40
CA ASP A 108 -13.31 2.87 8.54
C ASP A 108 -14.58 3.69 8.77
N GLY A 109 -15.73 3.04 9.01
CA GLY A 109 -16.98 3.69 9.40
C GLY A 109 -16.83 4.51 10.68
N ILE A 110 -16.27 3.94 11.74
CA ILE A 110 -16.02 4.64 13.01
C ILE A 110 -15.05 5.81 12.79
N ALA A 111 -13.96 5.59 12.05
CA ALA A 111 -13.00 6.64 11.72
C ALA A 111 -13.64 7.77 10.91
N SER A 112 -14.52 7.45 9.96
CA SER A 112 -15.19 8.44 9.10
C SER A 112 -16.08 9.39 9.89
N ILE A 113 -16.71 8.94 10.98
CA ILE A 113 -17.49 9.80 11.88
C ILE A 113 -16.57 10.84 12.54
N ALA A 114 -15.42 10.40 13.05
CA ALA A 114 -14.44 11.31 13.65
C ALA A 114 -13.92 12.31 12.61
N PHE A 115 -13.49 11.86 11.44
CA PHE A 115 -13.00 12.74 10.37
C PHE A 115 -14.07 13.67 9.82
N SER A 116 -15.32 13.23 9.75
CA SER A 116 -16.43 14.07 9.27
C SER A 116 -16.70 15.25 10.20
N SER A 117 -16.37 15.14 11.49
CA SER A 117 -16.46 16.28 12.41
C SER A 117 -15.37 17.33 12.18
N ILE A 118 -14.20 16.92 11.67
CA ILE A 118 -13.04 17.79 11.41
C ILE A 118 -13.12 18.41 10.00
N TYR A 119 -13.41 17.59 8.98
CA TYR A 119 -13.35 17.99 7.57
C TYR A 119 -14.72 18.15 6.90
N GLY A 120 -15.79 17.77 7.59
CA GLY A 120 -17.15 17.86 7.08
C GLY A 120 -17.51 16.75 6.08
N VAL A 121 -18.50 17.06 5.23
CA VAL A 121 -19.17 16.11 4.33
C VAL A 121 -18.23 15.49 3.28
N GLY A 122 -17.05 16.08 3.03
CA GLY A 122 -16.05 15.56 2.09
C GLY A 122 -15.57 14.14 2.41
N VAL A 123 -15.63 13.74 3.69
CA VAL A 123 -15.25 12.40 4.13
C VAL A 123 -16.14 11.31 3.55
N GLY A 124 -17.45 11.53 3.46
CA GLY A 124 -18.38 10.53 2.93
C GLY A 124 -18.10 10.19 1.46
N PHE A 125 -17.55 11.13 0.70
CA PHE A 125 -17.18 10.91 -0.70
C PHE A 125 -15.98 10.00 -0.88
N SER A 126 -15.18 9.77 0.16
CA SER A 126 -14.05 8.82 0.11
C SER A 126 -14.50 7.38 -0.15
N ALA A 127 -15.77 7.04 0.12
CA ALA A 127 -16.34 5.74 -0.18
C ALA A 127 -16.24 5.38 -1.68
N LEU A 128 -16.32 6.36 -2.58
CA LEU A 128 -16.22 6.13 -4.03
C LEU A 128 -14.85 5.58 -4.46
N PRO A 129 -13.71 6.26 -4.22
CA PRO A 129 -12.40 5.73 -4.60
C PRO A 129 -12.06 4.44 -3.83
N ILE A 130 -12.55 4.26 -2.60
CA ILE A 130 -12.34 3.03 -1.84
C ILE A 130 -13.05 1.85 -2.49
N LEU A 131 -14.32 2.02 -2.86
CA LEU A 131 -15.10 0.99 -3.52
C LEU A 131 -14.51 0.64 -4.88
N ILE A 132 -14.03 1.63 -5.64
CA ILE A 132 -13.33 1.39 -6.90
C ILE A 132 -12.02 0.62 -6.66
N TYR A 133 -11.20 1.05 -5.71
CA TYR A 133 -9.90 0.44 -5.44
C TYR A 133 -10.02 -0.98 -4.90
N GLN A 134 -10.79 -1.17 -3.82
CA GLN A 134 -10.98 -2.46 -3.16
C GLN A 134 -11.81 -3.40 -4.02
N GLY A 135 -12.88 -2.90 -4.65
CA GLY A 135 -13.72 -3.67 -5.55
C GLY A 135 -12.96 -4.16 -6.79
N ALA A 136 -12.15 -3.30 -7.41
CA ALA A 136 -11.34 -3.70 -8.56
C ALA A 136 -10.29 -4.75 -8.17
N LEU A 137 -9.64 -4.60 -7.01
CA LEU A 137 -8.68 -5.59 -6.52
C LEU A 137 -9.35 -6.93 -6.23
N SER A 138 -10.51 -6.93 -5.59
CA SER A 138 -11.23 -8.16 -5.27
C SER A 138 -11.74 -8.87 -6.54
N LEU A 139 -12.26 -8.12 -7.51
CA LEU A 139 -12.68 -8.67 -8.80
C LEU A 139 -11.49 -9.24 -9.59
N ALA A 140 -10.37 -8.51 -9.63
CA ALA A 140 -9.14 -8.98 -10.27
C ALA A 140 -8.63 -10.28 -9.62
N ALA A 141 -8.64 -10.36 -8.29
CA ALA A 141 -8.26 -11.57 -7.56
C ALA A 141 -9.17 -12.76 -7.88
N GLY A 142 -10.49 -12.55 -7.99
CA GLY A 142 -11.43 -13.61 -8.38
C GLY A 142 -11.20 -14.15 -9.78
N ILE A 143 -10.86 -13.28 -10.75
CA ILE A 143 -10.55 -13.69 -12.12
C ILE A 143 -9.20 -14.44 -12.18
N LEU A 144 -8.21 -14.03 -11.38
CA LEU A 144 -6.87 -14.63 -11.33
C LEU A 144 -6.76 -15.88 -10.43
N SER A 145 -7.86 -16.31 -9.80
CA SER A 145 -7.93 -17.45 -8.87
C SER A 145 -7.40 -18.78 -9.42
N THR A 146 -7.20 -18.90 -10.73
CA THR A 146 -6.62 -20.09 -11.37
C THR A 146 -5.09 -20.18 -11.30
N THR A 147 -4.37 -19.13 -10.86
CA THR A 147 -2.89 -19.11 -10.99
C THR A 147 -2.07 -18.56 -9.81
N LEU A 148 -2.63 -18.18 -8.66
CA LEU A 148 -1.85 -17.47 -7.63
C LEU A 148 -1.91 -18.04 -6.20
N VAL A 149 -0.72 -18.00 -5.61
CA VAL A 149 -0.23 -18.55 -4.35
C VAL A 149 -0.88 -17.93 -3.11
N ASP A 150 -1.04 -18.74 -2.06
CA ASP A 150 -1.47 -18.40 -0.69
C ASP A 150 -1.03 -17.01 -0.17
N PRO A 151 -1.97 -16.05 -0.02
CA PRO A 151 -1.66 -14.66 0.33
C PRO A 151 -1.45 -14.41 1.83
N ALA A 152 -1.80 -15.36 2.72
CA ALA A 152 -1.98 -15.09 4.15
C ALA A 152 -0.73 -15.30 5.03
N THR A 153 0.33 -15.98 4.54
CA THR A 153 1.46 -16.42 5.40
C THR A 153 2.83 -15.90 4.95
N ASN A 154 2.88 -14.81 4.19
CA ASN A 154 4.14 -14.30 3.64
C ASN A 154 4.66 -13.05 4.37
N PRO A 155 5.99 -12.91 4.55
CA PRO A 155 6.64 -11.70 5.08
C PRO A 155 6.34 -10.41 4.29
N GLN A 156 5.65 -10.52 3.15
CA GLN A 156 5.09 -9.42 2.37
C GLN A 156 4.09 -8.58 3.18
N VAL A 157 3.25 -9.20 4.01
CA VAL A 157 2.26 -8.46 4.81
C VAL A 157 2.95 -7.55 5.81
N LEU A 158 4.09 -7.98 6.36
CA LEU A 158 4.89 -7.20 7.31
C LEU A 158 5.55 -6.00 6.62
N LEU A 159 6.01 -6.17 5.38
CA LEU A 159 6.55 -5.08 4.55
C LEU A 159 5.46 -4.05 4.19
N ILE A 160 4.31 -4.51 3.70
CA ILE A 160 3.19 -3.64 3.35
C ILE A 160 2.66 -2.92 4.60
N SER A 161 2.62 -3.59 5.76
CA SER A 161 2.25 -2.97 7.04
C SER A 161 3.25 -1.90 7.47
N GLY A 162 4.55 -2.13 7.28
CA GLY A 162 5.59 -1.14 7.57
C GLY A 162 5.49 0.10 6.68
N VAL A 163 5.32 -0.10 5.36
CA VAL A 163 5.09 0.99 4.38
C VAL A 163 3.81 1.74 4.70
N GLY A 164 2.71 1.02 4.92
CA GLY A 164 1.41 1.58 5.24
C GLY A 164 1.43 2.37 6.55
N GLY A 165 2.09 1.86 7.59
CA GLY A 165 2.27 2.55 8.86
C GLY A 165 3.03 3.89 8.70
N MET A 166 4.10 3.91 7.91
CA MET A 166 4.83 5.16 7.60
C MET A 166 3.95 6.17 6.84
N MET A 167 3.12 5.71 5.91
CA MET A 167 2.16 6.57 5.21
C MET A 167 1.08 7.11 6.14
N VAL A 168 0.53 6.29 7.04
CA VAL A 168 -0.45 6.72 8.07
C VAL A 168 0.17 7.76 9.01
N LEU A 169 1.43 7.62 9.40
CA LEU A 169 2.14 8.66 10.16
C LEU A 169 2.21 9.97 9.36
N GLY A 170 2.51 9.91 8.05
CA GLY A 170 2.47 11.07 7.17
C GLY A 170 1.08 11.74 7.10
N ILE A 171 0.02 10.94 7.07
CA ILE A 171 -1.36 11.46 7.14
C ILE A 171 -1.59 12.12 8.51
N GLY A 172 -1.17 11.50 9.61
CA GLY A 172 -1.24 12.08 10.96
C GLY A 172 -0.58 13.46 11.06
N ILE A 173 0.60 13.63 10.46
CA ILE A 173 1.31 14.93 10.40
C ILE A 173 0.52 15.97 9.61
N ASN A 174 -0.11 15.57 8.49
CA ASN A 174 -1.01 16.44 7.73
C ASN A 174 -2.22 16.88 8.56
N LEU A 175 -2.81 15.94 9.31
CA LEU A 175 -3.98 16.19 10.15
C LEU A 175 -3.67 17.16 11.30
N LEU A 176 -2.45 17.12 11.84
CA LEU A 176 -1.95 18.06 12.85
C LEU A 176 -1.58 19.44 12.27
N GLU A 177 -1.70 19.62 10.96
CA GLU A 177 -1.36 20.87 10.24
C GLU A 177 0.10 21.34 10.43
N ILE A 178 0.99 20.45 10.87
CA ILE A 178 2.42 20.77 11.09
C ILE A 178 3.11 20.93 9.74
N GLN A 179 2.90 19.99 8.82
CA GLN A 179 3.48 20.05 7.48
C GLN A 179 2.58 19.34 6.46
N LYS A 180 2.47 19.92 5.25
CA LYS A 180 1.78 19.28 4.12
C LYS A 180 2.71 18.30 3.41
N ILE A 181 2.49 17.00 3.63
CA ILE A 181 3.15 15.85 3.01
C ILE A 181 2.21 15.26 1.94
N ARG A 182 2.70 15.09 0.72
CA ARG A 182 1.95 14.49 -0.40
C ARG A 182 1.93 12.96 -0.28
N VAL A 183 1.17 12.45 0.68
CA VAL A 183 1.14 11.02 1.00
C VAL A 183 0.62 10.17 -0.16
N SER A 184 -0.23 10.73 -1.02
CA SER A 184 -0.76 10.00 -2.18
C SER A 184 0.32 9.62 -3.21
N SER A 185 1.41 10.40 -3.33
CA SER A 185 2.54 10.07 -4.20
C SER A 185 3.24 8.78 -3.73
N PHE A 186 3.07 8.37 -2.48
CA PHE A 186 3.64 7.13 -1.96
C PHE A 186 2.72 5.92 -2.11
N LEU A 187 1.47 6.06 -2.56
CA LEU A 187 0.54 4.93 -2.78
C LEU A 187 1.13 3.81 -3.63
N PRO A 188 1.86 4.07 -4.74
CA PRO A 188 2.43 3.01 -5.56
C PRO A 188 3.43 2.14 -4.80
N ALA A 189 4.01 2.62 -3.69
CA ALA A 189 4.91 1.84 -2.85
C ALA A 189 4.25 0.57 -2.30
N LEU A 190 2.94 0.61 -2.00
CA LEU A 190 2.18 -0.55 -1.51
C LEU A 190 2.08 -1.66 -2.55
N ALA A 191 1.99 -1.32 -3.83
CA ALA A 191 1.98 -2.29 -4.94
C ALA A 191 3.40 -2.78 -5.30
N ILE A 192 4.41 -1.91 -5.18
CA ILE A 192 5.80 -2.25 -5.48
C ILE A 192 6.40 -3.16 -4.40
N ALA A 193 6.03 -2.99 -3.12
CA ALA A 193 6.54 -3.77 -2.00
C ALA A 193 6.42 -5.31 -2.20
N PRO A 194 5.25 -5.90 -2.55
CA PRO A 194 5.15 -7.33 -2.81
C PRO A 194 5.93 -7.77 -4.05
N GLY A 195 5.98 -6.93 -5.09
CA GLY A 195 6.75 -7.20 -6.31
C GLY A 195 8.27 -7.23 -6.07
N LEU A 196 8.78 -6.29 -5.28
CA LEU A 196 10.19 -6.24 -4.89
C LEU A 196 10.59 -7.45 -4.05
N PHE A 197 9.70 -7.89 -3.15
CA PHE A 197 9.90 -9.10 -2.38
C PHE A 197 9.94 -10.36 -3.25
N ALA A 198 9.06 -10.46 -4.25
CA ALA A 198 9.07 -11.59 -5.19
C ALA A 198 10.39 -11.67 -5.98
N ILE A 199 10.92 -10.52 -6.43
CA ILE A 199 12.20 -10.43 -7.13
C ILE A 199 13.37 -10.80 -6.20
N ALA A 200 13.36 -10.31 -4.96
CA ALA A 200 14.39 -10.62 -3.97
C ALA A 200 14.45 -12.13 -3.65
N LYS A 201 13.30 -12.81 -3.60
CA LYS A 201 13.21 -14.27 -3.43
C LYS A 201 13.69 -15.04 -4.67
N LEU A 202 13.60 -14.46 -5.87
CA LEU A 202 14.05 -15.11 -7.11
C LEU A 202 15.58 -15.04 -7.28
N ILE A 203 16.21 -14.01 -6.73
CA ILE A 203 17.66 -13.76 -6.82
C ILE A 203 18.43 -14.46 -5.69
N GLY A 204 17.77 -14.78 -4.57
CA GLY A 204 18.35 -15.40 -3.37
C GLY A 204 18.16 -16.90 -3.30
#